data_AF-A0AAE7NMY6-F1
#
_entry.id   AF-A0AAE7NMY6-F1
#
_cell.length_a   1.000
_cell.length_b   1.000
_cell.length_c   1.000
_cell.angle_alpha   90.00
_cell.angle_beta   90.00
_cell.angle_gamma   90.00
#
_symmetry.space_group_name_H-M   'P 1'
#
loop_
_entity.id
_entity.type
_entity.pdbx_description
1 polymer ?
#
loop_
_entity_poly.entity_id
_entity_poly.type
_entity_poly.pdbx_seq_one_letter_code
_entity_poly.pdbx_strand_id
1 'polypeptide(L)'
;MAATADRLDKGLDLYLQFREERGRVQVQESDLRRCGYRCEHCGLALCNEELVRRAIVSPFGTRRAKKTDGLKPHWNGADELRWPTMDHDWPVSLYGNNDRTNLKVLCRACNEGKSDFLTWEQTRASVGLPRRTQLSSTGSLPKELFYTQLRRSPICIESGQSATSTELTVRLIDASGPLVLDNLVTVASSGI
;
A
#
# COMPACT_ATOMS: atom_id res chain seq x y z
N MET A 1 -22.40 -29.18 0.22
CA MET A 1 -21.55 -27.97 0.09
C MET A 1 -22.47 -26.81 -0.24
N ALA A 2 -22.43 -25.71 0.52
CA ALA A 2 -23.22 -24.53 0.20
C ALA A 2 -22.81 -23.99 -1.20
N ALA A 3 -23.79 -23.61 -2.02
CA ALA A 3 -23.53 -22.98 -3.31
C ALA A 3 -22.75 -21.67 -3.11
N THR A 4 -21.87 -21.33 -4.04
CA THR A 4 -21.00 -20.14 -3.97
C THR A 4 -21.77 -18.85 -3.64
N ALA A 5 -23.02 -18.71 -4.10
CA ALA A 5 -23.89 -17.58 -3.78
C ALA A 5 -24.20 -17.46 -2.28
N ASP A 6 -24.58 -18.56 -1.61
CA ASP A 6 -24.89 -18.58 -0.17
C ASP A 6 -23.65 -18.24 0.70
N ARG A 7 -22.45 -18.54 0.21
CA ARG A 7 -21.19 -18.14 0.87
C ARG A 7 -20.89 -16.65 0.71
N LEU A 8 -21.16 -16.09 -0.47
CA LEU A 8 -20.98 -14.66 -0.74
C LEU A 8 -21.95 -13.84 0.11
N ASP A 9 -23.23 -14.23 0.16
CA ASP A 9 -24.25 -13.55 0.96
C ASP A 9 -23.88 -13.57 2.46
N LYS A 10 -23.49 -14.73 2.99
CA LYS A 10 -23.07 -14.85 4.40
C LYS A 10 -21.83 -14.02 4.73
N GLY A 11 -20.86 -13.93 3.82
CA GLY A 11 -19.69 -13.10 4.08
C GLY A 11 -19.95 -11.61 3.88
N LEU A 12 -20.93 -11.23 3.06
CA LEU A 12 -21.43 -9.86 2.99
C LEU A 12 -22.17 -9.47 4.27
N ASP A 13 -23.00 -10.36 4.82
CA ASP A 13 -23.70 -10.16 6.09
C ASP A 13 -22.70 -10.01 7.25
N LEU A 14 -21.66 -10.86 7.30
CA LEU A 14 -20.56 -10.70 8.27
C LEU A 14 -19.86 -9.35 8.10
N TYR A 15 -19.52 -8.95 6.87
CA TYR A 15 -18.89 -7.67 6.60
C TYR A 15 -19.74 -6.47 7.07
N LEU A 16 -21.06 -6.52 6.82
CA LEU A 16 -22.00 -5.49 7.26
C LEU A 16 -22.15 -5.46 8.78
N GLN A 17 -22.17 -6.63 9.43
CA GLN A 17 -22.26 -6.76 10.88
C GLN A 17 -21.01 -6.22 11.61
N PHE A 18 -19.83 -6.34 11.01
CA PHE A 18 -18.56 -5.87 11.58
C PHE A 18 -18.09 -4.52 11.05
N ARG A 19 -18.98 -3.73 10.45
CA ARG A 19 -18.69 -2.35 10.03
C ARG A 19 -18.67 -1.40 11.23
N GLU A 20 -17.78 -1.67 12.19
CA GLU A 20 -17.48 -0.74 13.27
C GLU A 20 -16.58 0.39 12.75
N GLU A 21 -17.06 1.63 12.84
CA GLU A 21 -16.20 2.80 12.71
C GLU A 21 -15.36 2.95 13.98
N ARG A 22 -14.12 2.47 13.94
CA ARG A 22 -13.16 2.65 15.04
C ARG A 22 -12.38 3.95 14.86
N GLY A 23 -12.07 4.58 15.99
CA GLY A 23 -11.30 5.83 16.02
C GLY A 23 -9.94 5.69 15.30
N ARG A 24 -9.57 6.70 14.52
CA ARG A 24 -8.30 6.73 13.77
C ARG A 24 -7.12 6.78 14.75
N VAL A 25 -6.26 5.76 14.71
CA VAL A 25 -5.02 5.75 15.47
C VAL A 25 -4.00 6.65 14.79
N GLN A 26 -3.48 7.64 15.54
CA GLN A 26 -2.43 8.53 15.05
C GLN A 26 -1.06 7.84 15.11
N VAL A 27 -0.26 8.04 14.06
CA VAL A 27 1.15 7.62 14.01
C VAL A 27 1.95 8.43 15.02
N GLN A 28 2.65 7.74 15.91
CA GLN A 28 3.57 8.31 16.89
C GLN A 28 5.02 8.12 16.44
N GLU A 29 5.95 8.87 17.05
CA GLU A 29 7.37 8.73 16.74
C GLU A 29 7.93 7.33 17.06
N SER A 30 7.43 6.69 18.12
CA SER A 30 7.81 5.31 18.46
C SER A 30 7.43 4.30 17.37
N ASP A 31 6.29 4.50 16.69
CA ASP A 31 5.88 3.67 15.56
C ASP A 31 6.84 3.85 14.37
N LEU A 32 7.23 5.10 14.10
CA LEU A 32 8.19 5.43 13.04
C LEU A 32 9.57 4.84 13.34
N ARG A 33 10.04 4.92 14.59
CA ARG A 33 11.30 4.29 15.00
C ARG A 33 11.26 2.78 14.82
N ARG A 34 10.15 2.13 15.19
CA ARG A 34 9.95 0.69 15.02
C ARG A 34 10.05 0.25 13.55
N CYS A 35 9.47 1.01 12.62
CA CYS A 35 9.52 0.70 11.20
C CYS A 35 10.72 1.32 10.45
N GLY A 36 11.69 1.90 11.18
CA GLY A 36 12.87 2.54 10.56
C GLY A 36 12.52 3.72 9.66
N TYR A 37 11.45 4.46 9.98
CA TYR A 37 10.93 5.60 9.22
C TYR A 37 10.54 5.23 7.78
N ARG A 38 10.05 4.00 7.58
CA ARG A 38 9.60 3.51 6.27
C ARG A 38 8.15 3.05 6.31
N CYS A 39 7.47 3.16 5.18
CA CYS A 39 6.23 2.46 4.94
C CYS A 39 6.49 0.95 4.99
N GLU A 40 5.83 0.23 5.91
CA GLU A 40 6.03 -1.22 6.12
C GLU A 40 5.54 -2.08 4.95
N HIS A 41 4.91 -1.47 3.94
CA HIS A 41 4.41 -2.15 2.74
C HIS A 41 5.31 -1.92 1.52
N CYS A 42 5.61 -0.67 1.18
CA CYS A 42 6.35 -0.34 -0.03
C CYS A 42 7.79 0.13 0.20
N GLY A 43 8.19 0.26 1.47
CA GLY A 43 9.53 0.69 1.88
C GLY A 43 9.84 2.17 1.63
N LEU A 44 8.84 2.97 1.20
CA LEU A 44 8.97 4.41 1.01
C LEU A 44 9.53 5.03 2.30
N ALA A 45 10.69 5.68 2.22
CA ALA A 45 11.18 6.49 3.34
C ALA A 45 10.27 7.68 3.56
N LEU A 46 9.94 7.92 4.82
CA LEU A 46 9.19 9.05 5.30
C LEU A 46 10.22 10.14 5.66
N CYS A 47 10.42 11.08 4.76
CA CYS A 47 11.32 12.22 4.89
C CYS A 47 10.67 13.35 5.70
N ASN A 48 11.43 14.41 5.98
CA ASN A 48 10.98 15.54 6.81
C ASN A 48 9.71 16.21 6.27
N GLU A 49 9.53 16.27 4.95
CA GLU A 49 8.36 16.85 4.31
C GLU A 49 7.06 16.12 4.70
N GLU A 50 7.14 14.81 4.94
CA GLU A 50 5.99 14.00 5.35
C GLU A 50 5.73 14.04 6.87
N LEU A 51 6.73 14.47 7.66
CA LEU A 51 6.72 14.43 9.13
C LEU A 51 6.66 15.81 9.78
N VAL A 52 6.86 16.90 9.02
CA VAL A 52 6.92 18.28 9.51
C VAL A 52 5.71 18.66 10.36
N ARG A 53 4.49 18.25 9.95
CA ARG A 53 3.25 18.55 10.70
C ARG A 53 3.18 17.87 12.07
N ARG A 54 4.03 16.87 12.31
CA ARG A 54 4.14 16.14 13.58
C ARG A 54 5.35 16.57 14.40
N ALA A 55 6.12 17.57 13.93
CA ALA A 55 7.37 18.01 14.56
C ALA A 55 8.40 16.86 14.77
N ILE A 56 8.39 15.86 13.89
CA ILE A 56 9.33 14.73 13.93
C ILE A 56 10.37 14.90 12.83
N VAL A 57 11.64 14.65 13.18
CA VAL A 57 12.77 14.69 12.24
C VAL A 57 13.10 13.28 11.77
N SER A 58 13.06 13.07 10.45
CA SER A 58 13.43 11.81 9.81
C SER A 58 14.96 11.65 9.73
N PRO A 59 15.50 10.44 9.95
CA PRO A 59 16.91 10.16 9.69
C PRO A 59 17.27 10.26 8.19
N PHE A 60 16.27 10.25 7.30
CA PHE A 60 16.48 10.40 5.86
C PHE A 60 16.58 11.87 5.41
N GLY A 61 16.39 12.84 6.31
CA GLY A 61 16.41 14.26 5.99
C GLY A 61 15.29 14.65 5.03
N THR A 62 15.57 15.61 4.14
CA THR A 62 14.66 16.06 3.08
C THR A 62 14.82 15.23 1.80
N ARG A 63 13.74 15.00 1.09
CA ARG A 63 13.74 14.24 -0.16
C ARG A 63 14.53 15.00 -1.24
N ARG A 64 15.59 14.38 -1.76
CA ARG A 64 16.53 15.03 -2.70
C ARG A 64 15.93 15.28 -4.08
N ALA A 65 15.61 14.19 -4.80
CA ALA A 65 15.15 14.25 -6.19
C ALA A 65 13.76 13.64 -6.34
N LYS A 66 12.96 14.20 -7.25
CA LYS A 66 11.71 13.57 -7.69
C LYS A 66 12.06 12.26 -8.38
N LYS A 67 11.38 11.18 -7.98
CA LYS A 67 11.56 9.88 -8.62
C LYS A 67 10.65 9.77 -9.84
N THR A 68 11.19 9.29 -10.94
CA THR A 68 10.46 9.04 -12.19
C THR A 68 10.49 7.55 -12.48
N ASP A 69 9.47 6.84 -12.00
CA ASP A 69 9.26 5.44 -12.31
C ASP A 69 7.89 5.31 -12.98
N GLY A 70 7.87 4.86 -14.22
CA GLY A 70 6.63 4.71 -14.99
C GLY A 70 5.70 3.64 -14.44
N LEU A 71 6.21 2.72 -13.62
CA LEU A 71 5.48 1.59 -13.06
C LEU A 71 5.15 1.77 -11.58
N LYS A 72 5.69 2.82 -10.94
CA LYS A 72 5.39 3.17 -9.55
C LYS A 72 5.05 4.66 -9.41
N PRO A 73 3.84 5.00 -8.94
CA PRO A 73 3.54 6.37 -8.58
C PRO A 73 4.41 6.79 -7.39
N HIS A 74 5.25 7.80 -7.60
CA HIS A 74 6.13 8.35 -6.56
C HIS A 74 5.52 9.54 -5.81
N TRP A 75 4.26 9.88 -6.11
CA TRP A 75 3.49 10.92 -5.41
C TRP A 75 4.29 12.22 -5.27
N ASN A 76 4.90 12.65 -6.37
CA ASN A 76 5.77 13.83 -6.39
C ASN A 76 5.00 15.17 -6.26
N GLY A 77 3.67 15.10 -6.16
CA GLY A 77 2.78 16.23 -5.99
C GLY A 77 2.75 16.73 -4.54
N ALA A 78 1.91 17.75 -4.33
CA ALA A 78 1.56 18.25 -3.00
C ALA A 78 0.45 17.40 -2.33
N ASP A 79 0.14 16.25 -2.90
CA ASP A 79 -0.85 15.33 -2.34
C ASP A 79 -0.31 14.68 -1.06
N GLU A 80 -1.22 14.45 -0.11
CA GLU A 80 -0.88 13.88 1.20
C GLU A 80 -0.59 12.36 1.12
N LEU A 81 -0.41 11.82 -0.09
CA LEU A 81 -0.31 10.40 -0.39
C LEU A 81 0.97 9.73 0.16
N ARG A 82 2.01 10.52 0.44
CA ARG A 82 3.23 10.06 1.11
C ARG A 82 3.12 10.06 2.62
N TRP A 83 2.11 10.70 3.20
CA TRP A 83 2.05 10.85 4.66
C TRP A 83 1.88 9.53 5.37
N PRO A 84 2.50 9.37 6.55
CA PRO A 84 2.32 8.18 7.33
C PRO A 84 0.90 8.13 7.91
N THR A 85 0.32 6.94 7.85
CA THR A 85 -0.98 6.57 8.40
C THR A 85 -0.84 5.23 9.10
N MET A 86 -1.69 4.99 10.11
CA MET A 86 -1.82 3.66 10.70
C MET A 86 -2.83 2.86 9.90
N ASP A 87 -2.50 1.59 9.69
CA ASP A 87 -3.41 0.61 9.12
C ASP A 87 -3.29 -0.70 9.88
N HIS A 88 -4.34 -1.51 9.84
CA HIS A 88 -4.37 -2.78 10.54
C HIS A 88 -3.74 -3.89 9.69
N ASP A 89 -3.03 -4.82 10.32
CA ASP A 89 -2.60 -6.07 9.68
C ASP A 89 -3.84 -6.94 9.48
N TRP A 90 -4.53 -7.29 10.57
CA TRP A 90 -5.87 -7.85 10.52
C TRP A 90 -6.90 -6.73 10.46
N PRO A 91 -7.75 -6.68 9.42
CA PRO A 91 -8.75 -5.63 9.29
C PRO A 91 -9.78 -5.74 10.42
N VAL A 92 -10.39 -4.61 10.78
CA VAL A 92 -11.42 -4.55 11.83
C VAL A 92 -12.58 -5.52 11.54
N SER A 93 -12.96 -5.65 10.26
CA SER A 93 -14.01 -6.59 9.82
C SER A 93 -13.67 -8.07 10.05
N LEU A 94 -12.39 -8.39 10.30
CA LEU A 94 -11.89 -9.73 10.62
C LEU A 94 -11.27 -9.75 12.03
N TYR A 95 -11.90 -9.10 12.99
CA TYR A 95 -11.48 -9.03 14.40
C TYR A 95 -10.16 -8.30 14.67
N GLY A 96 -9.68 -7.51 13.72
CA GLY A 96 -8.60 -6.57 13.93
C GLY A 96 -8.87 -5.57 15.05
N ASN A 97 -7.87 -5.25 15.85
CA ASN A 97 -7.97 -4.29 16.94
C ASN A 97 -6.88 -3.20 16.86
N ASN A 98 -6.97 -2.20 17.73
CA ASN A 98 -6.02 -1.08 17.79
C ASN A 98 -4.74 -1.41 18.59
N ASP A 99 -4.49 -2.68 18.88
CA ASP A 99 -3.23 -3.07 19.53
C ASP A 99 -2.07 -2.76 18.60
N ARG A 100 -0.98 -2.23 19.15
CA ARG A 100 0.20 -1.82 18.36
C ARG A 100 0.82 -2.99 17.59
N THR A 101 0.61 -4.23 18.03
CA THR A 101 1.01 -5.46 17.33
C THR A 101 0.21 -5.73 16.07
N ASN A 102 -1.04 -5.24 16.00
CA ASN A 102 -1.91 -5.35 14.86
C ASN A 102 -1.87 -4.11 13.95
N LEU A 103 -1.06 -3.10 14.27
CA LEU A 103 -0.96 -1.87 13.49
C LEU A 103 0.38 -1.77 12.76
N LYS A 104 0.31 -1.25 11.53
CA LYS A 104 1.46 -0.97 10.67
C LYS A 104 1.46 0.48 10.21
N VAL A 105 2.66 1.06 10.09
CA VAL A 105 2.86 2.38 9.50
C VAL A 105 2.92 2.25 7.99
N LEU A 106 1.92 2.80 7.30
CA LEU A 106 1.84 2.83 5.84
C LEU A 106 1.84 4.26 5.33
N CYS A 107 2.37 4.50 4.13
CA CYS A 107 2.05 5.74 3.44
C CYS A 107 0.56 5.74 3.06
N ARG A 108 -0.05 6.92 3.05
CA ARG A 108 -1.48 7.10 2.79
C ARG A 108 -1.91 6.46 1.47
N ALA A 109 -1.09 6.48 0.43
CA ALA A 109 -1.38 5.77 -0.81
C ALA A 109 -1.48 4.25 -0.64
N CYS A 110 -0.55 3.62 0.08
CA CYS A 110 -0.62 2.18 0.35
C CYS A 110 -1.81 1.82 1.25
N ASN A 111 -2.21 2.71 2.15
CA ASN A 111 -3.36 2.50 3.01
C ASN A 111 -4.68 2.66 2.24
N GLU A 112 -4.90 3.81 1.61
CA GLU A 112 -6.11 4.07 0.80
C GLU A 112 -6.24 3.07 -0.35
N GLY A 113 -5.12 2.68 -0.98
CA GLY A 113 -5.12 1.67 -2.04
C GLY A 113 -5.62 0.28 -1.61
N LYS A 114 -5.68 -0.04 -0.31
CA LYS A 114 -6.31 -1.28 0.17
C LYS A 114 -7.84 -1.20 0.17
N SER A 115 -8.40 0.00 0.33
CA SER A 115 -9.86 0.20 0.36
C SER A 115 -10.52 0.02 -1.00
N ASP A 116 -9.73 -0.01 -2.09
CA ASP A 116 -10.23 -0.17 -3.46
C ASP A 116 -10.39 -1.66 -3.89
N PHE A 117 -10.19 -2.64 -2.99
CA PHE A 117 -10.37 -4.07 -3.30
C PHE A 117 -11.14 -4.83 -2.21
N LEU A 118 -12.08 -5.68 -2.63
CA LEU A 118 -12.66 -6.72 -1.80
C LEU A 118 -11.91 -8.04 -2.08
N THR A 119 -11.13 -8.53 -1.12
CA THR A 119 -10.45 -9.82 -1.24
C THR A 119 -10.70 -10.69 -0.01
N TRP A 120 -11.01 -11.98 -0.24
CA TRP A 120 -11.18 -12.98 0.82
C TRP A 120 -9.84 -13.48 1.37
N GLU A 121 -8.74 -13.22 0.64
CA GLU A 121 -7.37 -13.47 1.06
C GLU A 121 -6.59 -12.16 1.01
N GLN A 122 -6.09 -11.71 2.17
CA GLN A 122 -5.12 -10.61 2.20
C GLN A 122 -3.79 -11.12 1.64
N THR A 123 -3.58 -10.96 0.33
CA THR A 123 -2.25 -11.10 -0.25
C THR A 123 -1.40 -9.95 0.30
N ARG A 124 -0.41 -10.30 1.14
CA ARG A 124 0.57 -9.33 1.62
C ARG A 124 1.16 -8.62 0.39
N ALA A 125 0.95 -7.30 0.38
CA ALA A 125 1.39 -6.33 -0.60
C ALA A 125 0.43 -6.01 -1.78
N SER A 126 -0.76 -5.47 -1.46
CA SER A 126 -1.63 -4.75 -2.40
C SER A 126 -1.47 -3.23 -2.31
N VAL A 127 -0.92 -2.60 -3.37
CA VAL A 127 -0.95 -1.15 -3.56
C VAL A 127 -2.03 -0.85 -4.60
N GLY A 128 -3.20 -0.40 -4.14
CA GLY A 128 -4.18 0.24 -5.01
C GLY A 128 -3.84 1.69 -5.31
N LEU A 129 -4.47 2.23 -6.36
CA LEU A 129 -4.42 3.65 -6.67
C LEU A 129 -5.67 4.30 -6.09
N PRO A 130 -5.54 5.14 -5.03
CA PRO A 130 -6.69 5.67 -4.34
C PRO A 130 -7.58 6.51 -5.26
N ARG A 131 -8.91 6.39 -5.09
CA ARG A 131 -9.91 7.30 -5.67
C ARG A 131 -9.88 7.38 -7.21
N ARG A 132 -9.86 6.24 -7.91
CA ARG A 132 -10.05 6.23 -9.37
C ARG A 132 -11.50 6.54 -9.74
N THR A 133 -11.79 7.80 -10.07
CA THR A 133 -13.06 8.23 -10.65
C THR A 133 -13.41 7.51 -11.97
N GLN A 134 -12.42 6.91 -12.64
CA GLN A 134 -12.62 6.06 -13.82
C GLN A 134 -13.21 4.67 -13.51
N LEU A 135 -13.16 4.21 -12.25
CA LEU A 135 -13.86 2.99 -11.80
C LEU A 135 -15.35 3.27 -11.52
N SER A 136 -15.71 4.53 -11.29
CA SER A 136 -17.10 4.98 -11.07
C SER A 136 -17.81 5.44 -12.35
N SER A 137 -17.11 5.48 -13.50
CA SER A 137 -17.73 5.81 -14.80
C SER A 137 -18.28 4.56 -15.48
N THR A 138 -19.51 4.64 -15.99
CA THR A 138 -20.09 3.62 -16.87
C THR A 138 -19.33 3.59 -18.21
N GLY A 139 -18.56 2.52 -18.45
CA GLY A 139 -17.77 2.33 -19.67
C GLY A 139 -16.72 1.21 -19.55
N SER A 140 -16.15 0.79 -20.68
CA SER A 140 -15.03 -0.17 -20.70
C SER A 140 -13.74 0.48 -20.18
N LEU A 141 -13.09 -0.16 -19.22
CA LEU A 141 -11.80 0.30 -18.70
C LEU A 141 -10.74 0.30 -19.84
N PRO A 142 -9.96 1.39 -20.01
CA PRO A 142 -8.87 1.42 -20.98
C PRO A 142 -7.89 0.27 -20.71
N LYS A 143 -7.39 -0.39 -21.76
CA LYS A 143 -6.45 -1.51 -21.64
C LYS A 143 -5.15 -1.12 -20.93
N GLU A 144 -4.81 0.17 -20.89
CA GLU A 144 -3.64 0.68 -20.14
C GLU A 144 -3.86 0.67 -18.61
N LEU A 145 -5.07 0.38 -18.14
CA LEU A 145 -5.53 0.71 -16.80
C LEU A 145 -5.78 -0.52 -15.90
N PHE A 146 -5.03 -1.61 -16.07
CA PHE A 146 -5.20 -2.79 -15.22
C PHE A 146 -3.88 -3.31 -14.62
N TYR A 147 -3.28 -2.50 -13.75
CA TYR A 147 -2.35 -2.98 -12.73
C TYR A 147 -2.86 -2.58 -11.36
N THR A 148 -3.73 -3.42 -10.83
CA THR A 148 -3.65 -3.67 -9.40
C THR A 148 -2.41 -4.52 -9.21
N GLN A 149 -1.45 -4.01 -8.44
CA GLN A 149 -0.38 -4.87 -7.96
C GLN A 149 -0.98 -5.80 -6.90
N LEU A 150 -1.66 -6.87 -7.37
CA LEU A 150 -2.39 -7.83 -6.55
C LEU A 150 -1.45 -8.64 -5.64
N ARG A 151 -0.19 -8.74 -6.06
CA ARG A 151 0.86 -9.41 -5.28
C ARG A 151 2.21 -8.85 -5.69
N ARG A 152 2.77 -8.02 -4.84
CA ARG A 152 4.18 -7.68 -4.91
C ARG A 152 4.97 -8.69 -4.09
N SER A 153 6.07 -9.23 -4.61
CA SER A 153 7.02 -9.95 -3.76
C SER A 153 7.48 -8.98 -2.66
N PRO A 154 7.48 -9.35 -1.37
CA PRO A 154 7.99 -8.47 -0.32
C PRO A 154 9.52 -8.32 -0.39
N ILE A 155 10.17 -9.00 -1.34
CA ILE A 155 11.62 -9.09 -1.50
C ILE A 155 12.00 -8.70 -2.93
N CYS A 156 13.03 -7.87 -3.07
CA CYS A 156 13.72 -7.55 -4.30
C CYS A 156 14.39 -8.81 -4.87
N ILE A 157 14.09 -9.16 -6.13
CA ILE A 157 14.68 -10.35 -6.78
C ILE A 157 16.20 -10.24 -6.92
N GLU A 158 16.74 -9.02 -7.06
CA GLU A 158 18.15 -8.78 -7.36
C GLU A 158 19.02 -8.71 -6.10
N SER A 159 18.53 -8.04 -5.05
CA SER A 159 19.31 -7.78 -3.83
C SER A 159 18.88 -8.61 -2.63
N GLY A 160 17.75 -9.32 -2.69
CA GLY A 160 17.18 -10.02 -1.54
C GLY A 160 16.65 -9.10 -0.42
N GLN A 161 16.72 -7.77 -0.61
CA GLN A 161 16.25 -6.81 0.37
C GLN A 161 14.72 -6.69 0.36
N SER A 162 14.13 -6.37 1.51
CA SER A 162 12.69 -6.19 1.66
C SER A 162 12.32 -4.74 1.92
N ALA A 163 11.02 -4.46 2.03
CA ALA A 163 10.50 -3.13 2.37
C ALA A 163 11.03 -2.56 3.70
N THR A 164 11.58 -3.40 4.58
CA THR A 164 12.15 -2.97 5.86
C THR A 164 13.51 -2.28 5.68
N SER A 165 14.25 -2.60 4.62
CA SER A 165 15.60 -2.07 4.38
C SER A 165 15.70 -1.19 3.13
N THR A 166 14.84 -1.40 2.14
CA THR A 166 14.83 -0.61 0.91
C THR A 166 13.42 -0.22 0.49
N GLU A 167 13.32 0.91 -0.20
CA GLU A 167 12.12 1.17 -0.99
C GLU A 167 12.08 0.17 -2.14
N LEU A 168 10.93 -0.44 -2.36
CA LEU A 168 10.74 -1.39 -3.46
C LEU A 168 10.01 -0.69 -4.61
N THR A 169 10.34 -1.04 -5.86
CA THR A 169 9.52 -0.80 -7.08
C THR A 169 9.25 -2.07 -7.89
N VAL A 170 8.63 -1.97 -9.06
CA VAL A 170 8.50 -3.06 -10.03
C VAL A 170 9.14 -2.69 -11.36
N ARG A 171 9.60 -3.71 -12.07
CA ARG A 171 10.18 -3.62 -13.40
C ARG A 171 9.55 -4.69 -14.29
N LEU A 172 9.50 -4.42 -15.60
CA LEU A 172 9.16 -5.44 -16.59
C LEU A 172 10.31 -6.45 -16.75
N ILE A 173 9.98 -7.74 -16.86
CA ILE A 173 10.98 -8.78 -17.21
C ILE A 173 11.39 -8.60 -18.67
N ASP A 174 10.41 -8.51 -19.57
CA ASP A 174 10.53 -8.09 -20.96
C ASP A 174 9.97 -6.68 -21.12
N ALA A 175 10.86 -5.73 -21.39
CA ALA A 175 10.53 -4.30 -21.56
C ALA A 175 9.62 -4.02 -22.76
N SER A 176 9.56 -4.92 -23.74
CA SER A 176 8.66 -4.82 -24.90
C SER A 176 7.34 -5.57 -24.70
N GLY A 177 7.29 -6.42 -23.67
CA GLY A 177 6.15 -7.26 -23.36
C GLY A 177 4.98 -6.50 -22.71
N PRO A 178 3.80 -7.14 -22.63
CA PRO A 178 2.66 -6.53 -21.97
C PRO A 178 2.96 -6.37 -20.47
N LEU A 179 2.46 -5.29 -19.89
CA LEU A 179 2.46 -5.14 -18.44
C LEU A 179 1.44 -6.19 -17.95
N VAL A 180 1.86 -7.24 -17.27
CA VAL A 180 1.02 -8.32 -16.69
C VAL A 180 1.80 -8.90 -15.51
N LEU A 181 1.13 -9.56 -14.55
CA LEU A 181 1.79 -10.09 -13.36
C LEU A 181 3.01 -10.98 -13.70
N ASP A 182 2.88 -11.82 -14.72
CA ASP A 182 3.95 -12.74 -15.14
C ASP A 182 5.16 -12.01 -15.77
N ASN A 183 4.96 -10.79 -16.24
CA ASN A 183 6.01 -9.94 -16.80
C ASN A 183 6.48 -8.86 -15.79
N LEU A 184 6.09 -8.97 -14.52
CA LEU A 184 6.42 -8.00 -13.49
C LEU A 184 7.30 -8.64 -12.43
N VAL A 185 8.39 -7.95 -12.06
CA VAL A 185 9.27 -8.39 -10.98
C VAL A 185 9.53 -7.26 -9.98
N THR A 186 9.61 -7.62 -8.70
CA THR A 186 9.92 -6.65 -7.64
C THR A 186 11.42 -6.40 -7.58
N VAL A 187 11.80 -5.12 -7.64
CA VAL A 187 13.19 -4.66 -7.58
C VAL A 187 13.33 -3.54 -6.54
N ALA A 188 14.56 -3.19 -6.17
CA ALA A 188 14.82 -2.06 -5.29
C ALA A 188 14.66 -0.74 -6.07
N SER A 189 14.09 0.28 -5.43
CA SER A 189 14.02 1.65 -5.95
C SER A 189 15.20 2.44 -5.41
N SER A 190 16.16 2.76 -6.26
CA SER A 190 17.25 3.69 -5.92
C SER A 190 16.70 5.09 -5.64
N GLY A 191 17.33 5.84 -4.73
CA GLY A 191 17.07 7.28 -4.58
C GLY A 191 16.50 7.77 -3.24
N ILE A 192 16.85 7.13 -2.14
CA ILE A 192 16.93 7.79 -0.83
C ILE A 192 18.39 7.77 -0.42
#